data_AF-A0A243W4Q3-F1
#
_entry.id   AF-A0A243W4Q3-F1
#
_cell.length_a   1.000
_cell.length_b   1.000
_cell.length_c   1.000
_cell.angle_alpha   90.00
_cell.angle_beta   90.00
_cell.angle_gamma   90.00
#
_symmetry.space_group_name_H-M   'P 1'
#
loop_
_entity.id
_entity.type
_entity.pdbx_description
1 polymer ?
#
loop_
_entity_poly.entity_id
_entity_poly.type
_entity_poly.pdbx_seq_one_letter_code
_entity_poly.pdbx_strand_id
1 'polypeptide(L)'
;SAHAYQWRDLHITRYQRPVLYYRLRQVDQDSSVQYSSVQAVHLEAQAPQLLVYPTQVTDQTLRYSFTAPLGAEALLAVYNSTGQVVLREHGPQLAGGELRLPNLPMGWYVVQLLVNHKSYSARFYRP
;
A
#
# COMPACT_ATOMS: atom_id res chain seq x y z
N SER A 1 -27.76 -31.04 10.41
CA SER A 1 -28.03 -29.59 10.55
C SER A 1 -26.82 -28.82 10.05
N ALA A 2 -26.99 -27.75 9.27
CA ALA A 2 -25.86 -26.93 8.87
C ALA A 2 -25.39 -26.08 10.05
N HIS A 3 -24.11 -26.22 10.44
CA HIS A 3 -23.51 -25.36 11.45
C HIS A 3 -22.84 -24.16 10.76
N ALA A 4 -23.19 -22.95 11.24
CA ALA A 4 -22.57 -21.73 10.78
C ALA A 4 -21.29 -21.49 11.59
N TYR A 5 -20.16 -21.51 10.92
CA TYR A 5 -18.87 -21.18 11.52
C TYR A 5 -18.43 -19.79 11.05
N GLN A 6 -17.92 -19.00 11.99
CA GLN A 6 -17.32 -17.70 11.70
C GLN A 6 -15.89 -17.71 12.22
N TRP A 7 -14.94 -17.39 11.34
CA TRP A 7 -13.54 -17.25 11.69
C TRP A 7 -12.93 -16.11 10.87
N ARG A 8 -12.04 -15.34 11.50
CA ARG A 8 -11.38 -14.18 10.89
C ARG A 8 -9.88 -14.39 10.88
N ASP A 9 -9.30 -14.45 9.68
CA ASP A 9 -7.84 -14.45 9.50
C ASP A 9 -7.30 -13.01 9.62
N LEU A 10 -6.70 -12.67 10.76
CA LEU A 10 -6.10 -11.36 10.96
C LEU A 10 -4.75 -11.18 10.23
N HIS A 11 -4.16 -12.26 9.72
CA HIS A 11 -2.84 -12.26 9.10
C HIS A 11 -2.88 -12.70 7.64
N ILE A 12 -4.03 -12.51 6.98
CA ILE A 12 -4.30 -12.95 5.61
C ILE A 12 -3.27 -12.44 4.58
N THR A 13 -2.64 -11.29 4.86
CA THR A 13 -1.63 -10.67 4.01
C THR A 13 -0.30 -11.43 3.96
N ARG A 14 0.03 -12.25 4.97
CA ARG A 14 1.30 -13.01 5.03
C ARG A 14 1.47 -14.00 3.87
N TYR A 15 0.34 -14.44 3.31
CA TYR A 15 0.33 -15.44 2.25
C TYR A 15 0.72 -14.86 0.90
N GLN A 16 0.58 -13.54 0.70
CA GLN A 16 0.95 -12.85 -0.54
C GLN A 16 0.38 -13.52 -1.82
N ARG A 17 -0.84 -14.08 -1.72
CA ARG A 17 -1.57 -14.70 -2.84
C ARG A 17 -2.92 -14.01 -3.04
N PRO A 18 -3.39 -13.85 -4.28
CA PRO A 18 -4.69 -13.26 -4.57
C PRO A 18 -5.87 -14.19 -4.26
N VAL A 19 -5.62 -15.48 -4.07
CA VAL A 19 -6.64 -16.47 -3.71
C VAL A 19 -6.09 -17.35 -2.59
N LEU A 20 -6.90 -17.56 -1.54
CA LEU A 20 -6.61 -18.46 -0.43
C LEU A 20 -7.68 -19.54 -0.34
N TYR A 21 -7.26 -20.76 -0.03
CA TYR A 21 -8.14 -21.91 0.06
C TYR A 21 -8.27 -22.34 1.52
N TYR A 22 -9.48 -22.29 2.06
CA TYR A 22 -9.79 -22.71 3.42
C TYR A 22 -10.67 -23.96 3.40
N ARG A 23 -10.49 -24.83 4.39
CA ARG A 23 -11.44 -25.90 4.72
C ARG A 23 -11.43 -26.10 6.23
N LEU A 24 -12.59 -26.41 6.79
CA LEU A 24 -12.69 -26.79 8.18
C LEU A 24 -12.23 -28.25 8.33
N ARG A 25 -11.47 -28.52 9.39
CA ARG A 25 -11.16 -29.88 9.83
C ARG A 25 -11.92 -30.13 11.13
N GLN A 26 -12.97 -30.93 11.05
CA GLN A 26 -13.73 -31.39 12.20
C GLN A 26 -13.09 -32.68 12.73
N VAL A 27 -12.95 -32.77 14.04
CA VAL A 27 -12.52 -33.98 14.74
C VAL A 27 -13.63 -34.33 15.72
N ASP A 28 -14.21 -35.51 15.57
CA ASP A 28 -15.28 -36.00 16.43
C ASP A 28 -14.71 -36.67 17.70
N GLN A 29 -15.56 -36.98 18.68
CA GLN A 29 -15.14 -37.55 19.97
C GLN A 29 -14.49 -38.94 19.84
N ASP A 30 -14.82 -39.67 18.78
CA ASP A 30 -14.22 -40.95 18.42
C ASP A 30 -12.90 -40.80 17.64
N SER A 31 -12.36 -39.58 17.57
CA SER A 31 -11.18 -39.20 16.78
C SER A 31 -11.35 -39.29 15.27
N SER A 32 -12.56 -39.55 14.77
CA SER A 32 -12.83 -39.49 13.33
C SER A 32 -12.68 -38.05 12.82
N VAL A 33 -12.26 -37.93 11.56
CA VAL A 33 -11.92 -36.63 10.95
C VAL A 33 -12.78 -36.41 9.73
N GLN A 34 -13.45 -35.27 9.68
CA GLN A 34 -14.22 -34.82 8.52
C GLN A 34 -13.74 -33.47 8.06
N TYR A 35 -13.78 -33.23 6.75
CA TYR A 35 -13.43 -31.94 6.17
C TYR A 35 -14.65 -31.30 5.49
N SER A 36 -14.76 -29.98 5.59
CA SER A 36 -15.69 -29.25 4.73
C SER A 36 -15.22 -29.29 3.27
N SER A 37 -16.12 -28.88 2.36
CA SER A 37 -15.69 -28.46 1.03
C SER A 37 -14.64 -27.34 1.12
N VAL A 38 -13.78 -27.26 0.11
CA VAL A 38 -12.80 -26.17 -0.01
C VAL A 38 -13.54 -24.89 -0.38
N GLN A 39 -13.28 -23.83 0.38
CA GLN A 39 -13.77 -22.49 0.15
C GLN A 39 -12.63 -21.64 -0.40
N ALA A 40 -12.85 -21.04 -1.57
CA ALA A 40 -11.92 -20.08 -2.17
C ALA A 40 -12.27 -18.67 -1.71
N VAL A 41 -11.30 -17.97 -1.11
CA VAL A 41 -11.39 -16.57 -0.74
C VAL A 41 -10.54 -15.76 -1.71
N HIS A 42 -11.20 -14.93 -2.50
CA HIS A 42 -10.54 -14.02 -3.42
C HIS A 42 -10.20 -12.72 -2.69
N LEU A 43 -8.91 -12.40 -2.62
CA LEU A 43 -8.44 -11.11 -2.13
C LEU A 43 -8.46 -10.14 -3.30
N GLU A 44 -9.29 -9.11 -3.20
CA GLU A 44 -9.19 -7.99 -4.11
C GLU A 44 -7.87 -7.26 -3.84
N ALA A 45 -6.95 -7.34 -4.79
CA ALA A 45 -5.75 -6.52 -4.74
C ALA A 45 -6.19 -5.06 -4.86
N GLN A 46 -6.04 -4.29 -3.77
CA GLN A 46 -6.18 -2.85 -3.88
C GLN A 46 -5.17 -2.34 -4.90
N ALA A 47 -5.63 -1.47 -5.81
CA ALA A 47 -4.75 -0.84 -6.76
C ALA A 47 -3.63 -0.12 -5.98
N PRO A 48 -2.35 -0.26 -6.39
CA PRO A 48 -1.27 0.44 -5.73
C PRO A 48 -1.54 1.95 -5.70
N GLN A 49 -1.31 2.56 -4.55
CA GLN A 49 -1.62 3.97 -4.33
C GLN A 49 -0.45 4.65 -3.63
N LEU A 50 -0.09 5.83 -4.12
CA LEU A 50 0.78 6.77 -3.43
C LEU A 50 -0.07 7.69 -2.56
N LEU A 51 0.25 7.74 -1.27
CA LEU A 51 -0.36 8.61 -0.29
C LEU A 51 0.68 9.61 0.21
N VAL A 52 0.27 10.86 0.42
CA VAL A 52 1.10 11.89 1.03
C VAL A 52 0.33 12.57 2.15
N TYR A 53 1.03 12.93 3.23
CA TYR A 53 0.42 13.59 4.38
C TYR A 53 1.46 14.47 5.12
N PRO A 54 1.05 15.63 5.64
CA PRO A 54 -0.28 16.24 5.46
C PRO A 54 -0.51 16.71 4.01
N THR A 55 -1.76 16.92 3.62
CA THR A 55 -2.10 17.54 2.32
C THR A 55 -1.82 19.05 2.31
N GLN A 56 -1.57 19.65 3.47
CA GLN A 56 -1.10 21.02 3.65
C GLN A 56 0.16 21.01 4.52
N VAL A 57 1.31 21.37 3.95
CA VAL A 57 2.62 21.24 4.61
C VAL A 57 3.13 22.60 5.08
N THR A 58 3.31 22.79 6.38
CA THR A 58 3.76 24.07 6.98
C THR A 58 5.20 24.02 7.50
N ASP A 59 5.70 22.84 7.85
CA ASP A 59 6.94 22.60 8.59
C ASP A 59 8.09 22.02 7.73
N GLN A 60 7.94 22.07 6.40
CA GLN A 60 8.85 21.46 5.42
C GLN A 60 9.00 19.94 5.56
N THR A 61 8.07 19.28 6.26
CA THR A 61 8.10 17.83 6.44
C THR A 61 6.92 17.21 5.70
N LEU A 62 7.21 16.32 4.74
CA LEU A 62 6.18 15.58 4.02
C LEU A 62 6.37 14.09 4.22
N ARG A 63 5.33 13.42 4.68
CA ARG A 63 5.34 11.97 4.79
C ARG A 63 4.62 11.35 3.61
N TYR A 64 5.08 10.18 3.22
CA TYR A 64 4.49 9.45 2.11
C TYR A 64 4.49 7.94 2.38
N SER A 65 3.58 7.24 1.71
CA SER A 65 3.45 5.79 1.76
C SER A 65 2.95 5.27 0.42
N PHE A 66 3.46 4.12 0.00
CA PHE A 66 3.06 3.40 -1.19
C PHE A 66 2.56 2.01 -0.82
N THR A 67 1.36 1.65 -1.28
CA THR A 67 0.64 0.46 -0.80
C THR A 67 1.02 -0.86 -1.50
N ALA A 68 2.11 -0.88 -2.28
CA ALA A 68 2.59 -2.07 -2.96
C ALA A 68 4.11 -2.23 -2.83
N PRO A 69 4.64 -3.46 -3.03
CA PRO A 69 6.09 -3.68 -3.06
C PRO A 69 6.76 -2.81 -4.13
N LEU A 70 7.90 -2.21 -3.78
CA LEU A 70 8.73 -1.51 -4.73
C LEU A 70 9.64 -2.47 -5.51
N GLY A 71 9.90 -2.14 -6.77
CA GLY A 71 11.00 -2.71 -7.53
C GLY A 71 12.34 -2.11 -7.10
N ALA A 72 13.45 -2.69 -7.61
CA ALA A 72 14.80 -2.20 -7.34
C ALA A 72 15.04 -0.75 -7.84
N GLU A 73 14.29 -0.34 -8.86
CA GLU A 73 14.35 0.99 -9.47
C GLU A 73 13.06 1.76 -9.19
N ALA A 74 13.06 2.47 -8.06
CA ALA A 74 12.01 3.43 -7.71
C ALA A 74 12.60 4.85 -7.69
N LEU A 75 11.84 5.80 -8.25
CA LEU A 75 12.18 7.23 -8.25
C LEU A 75 11.01 8.02 -7.71
N LEU A 76 11.27 8.80 -6.66
CA LEU A 76 10.29 9.72 -6.07
C LEU A 76 10.73 11.14 -6.39
N ALA A 77 9.82 11.94 -6.93
CA ALA A 77 10.09 13.33 -7.28
C ALA A 77 8.95 14.24 -6.82
N VAL A 78 9.30 15.44 -6.38
CA VAL A 78 8.35 16.51 -6.09
C VAL A 78 8.48 17.56 -7.19
N TYR A 79 7.35 17.95 -7.76
CA TYR A 79 7.25 18.97 -8.80
C TYR A 79 6.44 20.15 -8.32
N ASN A 80 6.82 21.35 -8.74
CA ASN A 80 5.95 22.53 -8.63
C ASN A 80 4.89 22.55 -9.75
N SER A 81 4.04 23.57 -9.76
CA SER A 81 2.96 23.74 -10.75
C SER A 81 3.43 23.93 -12.19
N THR A 82 4.69 24.32 -12.43
CA THR A 82 5.27 24.45 -13.77
C THR A 82 5.96 23.17 -14.25
N GLY A 83 5.94 22.10 -13.43
CA GLY A 83 6.59 20.83 -13.75
C GLY A 83 8.10 20.82 -13.47
N GLN A 84 8.64 21.81 -12.77
CA GLN A 84 10.03 21.79 -12.33
C GLN A 84 10.21 20.86 -11.13
N VAL A 85 11.24 20.01 -11.18
CA VAL A 85 11.61 19.14 -10.06
C VAL A 85 12.23 19.98 -8.95
N VAL A 86 11.61 19.95 -7.77
CA VAL A 86 12.10 20.66 -6.57
C VAL A 86 12.79 19.73 -5.57
N LEU A 87 12.50 18.43 -5.64
CA LEU A 87 13.14 17.40 -4.81
C LEU A 87 13.11 16.06 -5.56
N ARG A 88 14.13 15.22 -5.36
CA ARG A 88 14.22 13.90 -5.99
C ARG A 88 14.97 12.92 -5.09
N GLU A 89 14.40 11.74 -4.91
CA GLU A 89 14.96 10.62 -4.16
C GLU A 89 14.96 9.34 -5.02
N HIS A 90 15.89 8.43 -4.75
CA HIS A 90 16.01 7.15 -5.46
C HIS A 90 16.28 6.01 -4.47
N GLY A 91 15.81 4.82 -4.80
CA GLY A 91 16.23 3.58 -4.13
C GLY A 91 15.08 2.66 -3.72
N PRO A 92 15.42 1.43 -3.29
CA PRO A 92 14.44 0.38 -2.98
C PRO A 92 13.65 0.64 -1.68
N GLN A 93 14.04 1.64 -0.88
CA GLN A 93 13.44 1.96 0.41
C GLN A 93 12.29 2.97 0.34
N LEU A 94 11.87 3.40 -0.86
CA LEU A 94 10.85 4.45 -1.05
C LEU A 94 9.40 3.97 -0.83
N ALA A 95 9.17 2.84 -0.15
CA ALA A 95 7.82 2.33 0.07
C ALA A 95 7.04 3.20 1.07
N GLY A 96 7.77 3.99 1.85
CA GLY A 96 7.22 5.04 2.69
C GLY A 96 8.34 5.69 3.50
N GLY A 97 8.10 6.90 3.97
CA GLY A 97 9.08 7.64 4.74
C GLY A 97 8.73 9.09 4.90
N GLU A 98 9.77 9.86 5.22
CA GLU A 98 9.69 11.30 5.42
C GLU A 98 10.63 11.99 4.44
N LEU A 99 10.13 13.05 3.80
CA LEU A 99 10.90 13.94 2.94
C LEU A 99 11.06 15.27 3.64
N ARG A 100 12.30 15.74 3.72
CA ARG A 100 12.62 17.11 4.10
C ARG A 100 12.54 17.99 2.87
N LEU A 101 11.47 18.77 2.75
CA LEU A 101 11.27 19.68 1.63
C LEU A 101 12.23 20.87 1.73
N PRO A 102 12.70 21.43 0.60
CA PRO A 102 13.39 22.71 0.60
C PRO A 102 12.41 23.85 0.98
N ASN A 103 12.91 25.08 1.08
CA ASN A 103 12.03 26.23 1.28
C ASN A 103 11.19 26.49 0.02
N LEU A 104 9.97 25.97 0.02
CA LEU A 104 9.05 26.03 -1.12
C LEU A 104 8.18 27.30 -1.08
N PRO A 105 8.00 28.00 -2.23
CA PRO A 105 6.98 29.02 -2.37
C PRO A 105 5.56 28.48 -2.11
N MET A 106 4.65 29.37 -1.75
CA MET A 106 3.21 29.07 -1.65
C MET A 106 2.70 28.51 -2.97
N GLY A 107 1.95 27.41 -2.92
CA GLY A 107 1.37 26.80 -4.11
C GLY A 107 1.15 25.30 -4.01
N TRP A 108 0.67 24.74 -5.13
CA TRP A 108 0.43 23.32 -5.30
C TRP A 108 1.68 22.59 -5.79
N TYR A 109 1.90 21.41 -5.22
CA TYR A 109 2.99 20.51 -5.58
C TYR A 109 2.46 19.11 -5.85
N VAL A 110 3.12 18.41 -6.78
CA VAL A 110 2.83 17.02 -7.12
C VAL A 110 3.98 16.15 -6.64
N VAL A 111 3.68 15.13 -5.85
CA VAL A 111 4.60 14.04 -5.57
C VAL A 111 4.33 12.94 -6.57
N GLN A 112 5.37 12.48 -7.26
CA GLN A 112 5.32 11.39 -8.21
C GLN A 112 6.25 10.28 -7.77
N LEU A 113 5.73 9.05 -7.79
CA LEU A 113 6.53 7.83 -7.66
C LEU A 113 6.49 7.08 -8.99
N LEU A 114 7.67 6.87 -9.58
CA LEU A 114 7.87 6.00 -10.74
C LEU A 114 8.40 4.65 -10.25
N VAL A 115 7.66 3.58 -10.53
CA VAL A 115 8.05 2.20 -10.19
C VAL A 115 7.51 1.23 -11.24
N ASN A 116 8.35 0.31 -11.72
CA ASN A 116 7.98 -0.68 -12.75
C ASN A 116 7.31 -0.04 -13.98
N HIS A 117 7.85 1.08 -14.47
CA HIS A 117 7.31 1.88 -15.59
C HIS A 117 5.90 2.47 -15.37
N LYS A 118 5.38 2.41 -14.14
CA LYS A 118 4.10 3.04 -13.75
C LYS A 118 4.35 4.27 -12.91
N SER A 119 3.56 5.31 -13.14
CA SER A 119 3.58 6.56 -12.37
C SER A 119 2.38 6.60 -11.43
N TYR A 120 2.65 6.90 -10.16
CA TYR A 120 1.64 7.19 -9.15
C TYR A 120 1.84 8.61 -8.66
N SER A 121 0.75 9.32 -8.39
CA SER A 121 0.85 10.73 -8.00
C SER A 121 -0.08 11.08 -6.87
N ALA A 122 0.39 11.96 -6.01
CA ALA A 122 -0.38 12.60 -4.96
C ALA A 122 -0.03 14.10 -4.92
N ARG A 123 -0.82 14.90 -4.20
CA ARG A 123 -0.66 16.35 -4.17
C ARG A 123 -0.66 16.86 -2.74
N PHE A 124 0.09 17.94 -2.53
CA PHE A 124 0.01 18.74 -1.31
C PHE A 124 0.07 20.23 -1.66
N TYR A 125 -0.39 21.04 -0.72
CA TYR A 125 -0.37 22.49 -0.79
C TYR A 125 0.64 23.05 0.23
N ARG A 126 1.44 24.01 -0.21
CA ARG A 126 2.25 24.85 0.68
C ARG A 126 1.50 26.17 0.87
N PRO A 127 1.02 26.51 2.08
CA PRO A 127 0.44 27.81 2.36
C PRO A 127 1.50 28.91 2.42
#